data_AF-A0A1G9PDE9-F1
#
_entry.id   AF-A0A1G9PDE9-F1
#
_cell.length_a   1.000
_cell.length_b   1.000
_cell.length_c   1.000
_cell.angle_alpha   90.00
_cell.angle_beta   90.00
_cell.angle_gamma   90.00
#
_symmetry.space_group_name_H-M   'P 1'
#
loop_
_entity.id
_entity.type
_entity.pdbx_description
1 polymer ?
#
loop_
_entity_poly.entity_id
_entity_poly.type
_entity_poly.pdbx_seq_one_letter_code
_entity_poly.pdbx_strand_id
1 'polypeptide(L)'
;MTPPIRIHDALYVPHLRCLYYFGATPRIADPSSLTVQFKKDGRVLSKTQSGVHPVTPGLDGLLHSDVVFLESGLFYGAVLDVDGDYVDEVTAGFSGSTLVRRREVRVQEWRPEHVELSAVVASELDASAVDALTRASQLRILALSALVWMKRNPSKLGSIDDLRASQVGEAFRKSVMKSLSIPLLTAKVPATHTEQDSAYSKRFDLLGDALEHNQSSRSVCLADIALNGERSWSNTNLGHNHFGRQEIAEADGFYLQAARLLQRHGQRNIHYNNGVFTWRSHAFSKAIEGLHDSPKSITLPDLDPSLDRASLVHLLGCDDSYFKKYGNMCIYSSLRSGPAHVIVHVHVCNPSGDTLTILEGWANREDVMVRFSFEYRDESLTSVPYYTTLRFLVAPAIMRHYNKPLVISDVDMVVNQPWADTLEAIGEADAGYISGSTDEWITEHYGPGTRPWDVAAGTMYFSNSDLGRRFLGYVASYIRTVLTFPKQTEWYLNWGVDQVALRKGVDIVLHPNAAKVRNLRTVRMLRGPLMHMGGKAELAREPAPGPWEELGLS
;
A
#
# COMPACT_ATOMS: atom_id res chain seq x y z
N MET A 1 -1.51 -30.11 -10.92
CA MET A 1 -2.99 -29.99 -10.94
C MET A 1 -3.34 -28.53 -11.20
N THR A 2 -4.06 -28.25 -12.27
CA THR A 2 -4.55 -26.89 -12.58
C THR A 2 -5.56 -26.46 -11.51
N PRO A 3 -5.53 -25.23 -10.99
CA PRO A 3 -6.50 -24.78 -9.99
C PRO A 3 -7.96 -24.94 -10.50
N PRO A 4 -8.95 -25.15 -9.63
CA PRO A 4 -10.35 -25.23 -10.05
C PRO A 4 -10.91 -23.86 -10.46
N ILE A 5 -11.85 -23.83 -11.40
CA ILE A 5 -12.74 -22.68 -11.61
C ILE A 5 -13.49 -22.40 -10.30
N ARG A 6 -13.61 -21.12 -9.94
CA ARG A 6 -14.33 -20.66 -8.76
C ARG A 6 -15.40 -19.67 -9.17
N ILE A 7 -16.66 -20.04 -9.05
CA ILE A 7 -17.75 -19.05 -8.97
C ILE A 7 -17.69 -18.46 -7.57
N HIS A 8 -17.34 -17.18 -7.48
CA HIS A 8 -17.27 -16.45 -6.23
C HIS A 8 -18.68 -16.09 -5.74
N ASP A 9 -19.56 -15.73 -6.67
CA ASP A 9 -20.91 -15.27 -6.33
C ASP A 9 -21.94 -15.50 -7.43
N ALA A 10 -23.19 -15.69 -7.01
CA ALA A 10 -24.36 -15.73 -7.88
C ALA A 10 -25.57 -15.11 -7.13
N LEU A 11 -26.28 -14.19 -7.77
CA LEU A 11 -27.33 -13.39 -7.17
C LEU A 11 -28.53 -13.22 -8.08
N TYR A 12 -29.70 -13.65 -7.62
CA TYR A 12 -30.97 -13.35 -8.28
C TYR A 12 -31.67 -12.14 -7.64
N VAL A 13 -32.16 -11.22 -8.48
CA VAL A 13 -32.93 -10.04 -8.05
C VAL A 13 -34.34 -10.13 -8.66
N PRO A 14 -35.35 -10.62 -7.90
CA PRO A 14 -36.68 -10.92 -8.43
C PRO A 14 -37.37 -9.73 -9.12
N HIS A 15 -37.29 -8.54 -8.54
CA HIS A 15 -37.92 -7.33 -9.11
C HIS A 15 -37.35 -6.91 -10.46
N LEU A 16 -36.12 -7.32 -10.78
CA LEU A 16 -35.47 -7.03 -12.05
C LEU A 16 -35.44 -8.26 -12.97
N ARG A 17 -36.00 -9.40 -12.50
CA ARG A 17 -36.03 -10.68 -13.20
C ARG A 17 -34.67 -11.09 -13.78
N CYS A 18 -33.61 -10.81 -13.03
CA CYS A 18 -32.25 -10.96 -13.54
C CYS A 18 -31.33 -11.69 -12.54
N LEU A 19 -30.52 -12.60 -13.08
CA LEU A 19 -29.50 -13.36 -12.35
C LEU A 19 -28.10 -12.86 -12.74
N TYR A 20 -27.26 -12.61 -11.75
CA TYR A 20 -25.89 -12.14 -11.91
C TYR A 20 -24.91 -13.16 -11.35
N TYR A 21 -23.75 -13.30 -11.97
CA TYR A 21 -22.70 -14.19 -11.47
C TYR A 21 -21.30 -13.64 -11.73
N PHE A 22 -20.36 -14.00 -10.85
CA PHE A 22 -18.95 -13.61 -10.91
C PHE A 22 -18.06 -14.77 -10.49
N GLY A 23 -16.97 -14.98 -11.20
CA GLY A 23 -16.02 -16.03 -10.92
C GLY A 23 -14.61 -15.76 -11.40
N ALA A 24 -13.73 -16.70 -11.10
CA ALA A 24 -12.35 -16.73 -11.53
C ALA A 24 -12.01 -18.12 -12.05
N THR A 25 -11.13 -18.16 -13.05
CA THR A 25 -10.55 -19.35 -13.63
C THR A 25 -9.03 -19.27 -13.48
N PRO A 26 -8.33 -20.40 -13.51
CA PRO A 26 -6.88 -20.39 -13.70
C PRO A 26 -6.54 -19.69 -15.01
N ARG A 27 -5.36 -19.06 -15.08
CA ARG A 27 -4.81 -18.65 -16.38
C ARG A 27 -4.60 -19.90 -17.23
N ILE A 28 -5.42 -20.05 -18.25
CA ILE A 28 -5.25 -21.05 -19.30
C ILE A 28 -4.78 -20.27 -20.53
N ALA A 29 -3.70 -20.73 -21.16
CA ALA A 29 -3.08 -20.02 -22.28
C ALA A 29 -4.02 -19.93 -23.50
N ASP A 30 -4.98 -20.86 -23.63
CA ASP A 30 -5.92 -20.90 -24.75
C ASP A 30 -7.23 -21.64 -24.38
N PRO A 31 -8.17 -21.00 -23.63
CA PRO A 31 -9.45 -21.62 -23.32
C PRO A 31 -10.34 -21.66 -24.56
N SER A 32 -10.62 -22.85 -25.08
CA SER A 32 -11.48 -23.03 -26.27
C SER A 32 -12.91 -22.52 -26.04
N SER A 33 -13.49 -22.73 -24.86
CA SER A 33 -14.74 -22.08 -24.44
C SER A 33 -15.06 -22.23 -22.95
N LEU A 34 -15.61 -21.18 -22.32
CA LEU A 34 -16.21 -21.21 -20.98
C LEU A 34 -17.74 -21.30 -21.08
N THR A 35 -18.33 -22.33 -20.49
CA THR A 35 -19.77 -22.51 -20.35
C THR A 35 -20.20 -22.26 -18.92
N VAL A 36 -21.19 -21.40 -18.73
CA VAL A 36 -21.90 -21.24 -17.47
C VAL A 36 -23.31 -21.81 -17.64
N GLN A 37 -23.70 -22.73 -16.76
CA GLN A 37 -25.03 -23.32 -16.75
C GLN A 37 -25.82 -22.85 -15.53
N PHE A 38 -27.12 -22.73 -15.73
CA PHE A 38 -28.10 -22.28 -14.75
C PHE A 38 -29.14 -23.37 -14.64
N LYS A 39 -29.33 -23.90 -13.43
CA LYS A 39 -30.31 -24.96 -13.20
C LYS A 39 -31.53 -24.39 -12.46
N LYS A 40 -32.71 -24.73 -12.95
CA LYS A 40 -34.00 -24.41 -12.33
C LYS A 40 -34.96 -25.57 -12.50
N ASP A 41 -35.51 -26.11 -11.41
CA ASP A 41 -36.54 -27.17 -11.44
C ASP A 41 -36.17 -28.35 -12.35
N GLY A 42 -34.89 -28.71 -12.40
CA GLY A 42 -34.37 -29.78 -13.27
C GLY A 42 -34.12 -29.39 -14.73
N ARG A 43 -34.53 -28.20 -15.18
CA ARG A 43 -34.16 -27.63 -16.49
C ARG A 43 -32.82 -26.92 -16.39
N VAL A 44 -31.98 -27.09 -17.42
CA VAL A 44 -30.66 -26.47 -17.51
C VAL A 44 -30.65 -25.49 -18.67
N LEU A 45 -30.39 -24.23 -18.37
CA LEU A 45 -30.02 -23.22 -19.36
C LEU A 45 -28.50 -23.12 -19.39
N SER A 46 -27.91 -22.88 -20.55
CA SER A 46 -26.45 -22.75 -20.66
C SER A 46 -26.08 -21.60 -21.57
N LYS A 47 -25.02 -20.90 -21.18
CA LYS A 47 -24.39 -19.83 -21.95
C LYS A 47 -22.94 -20.19 -22.13
N THR A 48 -22.47 -20.21 -23.38
CA THR A 48 -21.11 -20.60 -23.73
C THR A 48 -20.45 -19.47 -24.49
N GLN A 49 -19.27 -19.07 -24.03
CA GLN A 49 -18.38 -18.17 -24.76
C GLN A 49 -17.17 -18.95 -25.24
N SER A 50 -16.88 -18.89 -26.55
CA SER A 50 -15.69 -19.52 -27.13
C SER A 50 -14.56 -18.50 -27.27
N GLY A 51 -13.32 -18.92 -26.97
CA GLY A 51 -12.11 -18.08 -27.07
C GLY A 51 -11.98 -16.94 -26.06
N VAL A 52 -10.81 -16.30 -26.05
CA VAL A 52 -10.56 -15.00 -25.40
C VAL A 52 -10.78 -13.92 -26.46
N HIS A 53 -12.03 -13.54 -26.72
CA HIS A 53 -12.28 -12.45 -27.65
C HIS A 53 -12.12 -11.09 -26.93
N PRO A 54 -11.35 -10.12 -27.51
CA PRO A 54 -11.44 -8.74 -27.07
C PRO A 54 -12.90 -8.27 -27.20
N VAL A 55 -13.37 -7.51 -26.21
CA VAL A 55 -14.75 -7.03 -26.13
C VAL A 55 -15.09 -6.30 -27.42
N THR A 56 -15.89 -6.90 -28.30
CA THR A 56 -16.40 -6.20 -29.49
C THR A 56 -17.91 -6.06 -29.32
N PRO A 57 -18.45 -4.84 -29.16
CA PRO A 57 -19.88 -4.66 -28.94
C PRO A 57 -20.68 -5.20 -30.13
N GLY A 58 -21.73 -5.97 -29.84
CA GLY A 58 -22.67 -6.43 -30.87
C GLY A 58 -23.46 -5.27 -31.49
N LEU A 59 -24.05 -5.52 -32.67
CA LEU A 59 -24.82 -4.56 -33.50
C LEU A 59 -25.93 -3.77 -32.76
N ASP A 60 -26.33 -4.22 -31.57
CA ASP A 60 -27.43 -3.65 -30.80
C ASP A 60 -27.00 -2.92 -29.52
N GLY A 61 -25.70 -2.72 -29.28
CA GLY A 61 -25.19 -1.92 -28.14
C GLY A 61 -25.46 -2.51 -26.75
N LEU A 62 -25.69 -3.81 -26.60
CA LEU A 62 -25.86 -4.46 -25.28
C LEU A 62 -24.51 -4.93 -24.71
N LEU A 63 -24.28 -4.76 -23.40
CA LEU A 63 -23.36 -5.66 -22.68
C LEU A 63 -24.05 -7.04 -22.63
N HIS A 64 -23.44 -7.99 -23.35
CA HIS A 64 -23.98 -9.27 -23.80
C HIS A 64 -24.90 -10.04 -22.84
N SER A 65 -25.83 -10.82 -23.42
CA SER A 65 -26.58 -11.89 -22.72
C SER A 65 -25.72 -13.11 -22.36
N ASP A 66 -24.40 -12.99 -22.47
CA ASP A 66 -23.43 -14.08 -22.49
C ASP A 66 -22.36 -13.88 -21.40
N VAL A 67 -21.58 -14.92 -21.15
CA VAL A 67 -20.46 -14.90 -20.19
C VAL A 67 -19.38 -13.96 -20.75
N VAL A 68 -18.75 -13.15 -19.91
CA VAL A 68 -17.61 -12.30 -20.27
C VAL A 68 -16.36 -12.80 -19.56
N PHE A 69 -15.35 -13.22 -20.32
CA PHE A 69 -14.06 -13.70 -19.84
C PHE A 69 -12.97 -12.63 -19.97
N LEU A 70 -12.15 -12.43 -18.93
CA LEU A 70 -11.06 -11.47 -18.89
C LEU A 70 -9.70 -12.18 -18.91
N GLU A 71 -8.69 -11.56 -19.52
CA GLU A 71 -7.30 -12.06 -19.55
C GLU A 71 -6.70 -12.30 -18.15
N SER A 72 -7.24 -11.62 -17.14
CA SER A 72 -6.88 -11.84 -15.73
C SER A 72 -7.33 -13.19 -15.18
N GLY A 73 -8.12 -13.96 -15.94
CA GLY A 73 -8.78 -15.20 -15.53
C GLY A 73 -10.14 -14.95 -14.87
N LEU A 74 -10.57 -13.71 -14.70
CA LEU A 74 -11.89 -13.38 -14.12
C LEU A 74 -13.01 -13.49 -15.16
N PHE A 75 -14.23 -13.80 -14.72
CA PHE A 75 -15.41 -13.77 -15.57
C PHE A 75 -16.66 -13.29 -14.84
N TYR A 76 -17.61 -12.72 -15.59
CA TYR A 76 -18.92 -12.30 -15.08
C TYR A 76 -20.01 -12.40 -16.15
N GLY A 77 -21.28 -12.31 -15.75
CA GLY A 77 -22.38 -12.20 -16.70
C GLY A 77 -23.73 -11.98 -16.03
N ALA A 78 -24.75 -11.73 -16.85
CA ALA A 78 -26.13 -11.53 -16.44
C ALA A 78 -27.09 -12.35 -17.32
N VAL A 79 -28.09 -12.98 -16.71
CA VAL A 79 -29.19 -13.66 -17.42
C VAL A 79 -30.47 -12.87 -17.18
N LEU A 80 -31.00 -12.32 -18.27
CA LEU A 80 -32.20 -11.47 -18.27
C LEU A 80 -33.48 -12.30 -18.36
N ASP A 81 -34.57 -11.69 -17.89
CA ASP A 81 -35.95 -12.15 -18.03
C ASP A 81 -36.15 -13.60 -17.57
N VAL A 82 -35.47 -13.97 -16.48
CA VAL A 82 -35.66 -15.27 -15.83
C VAL A 82 -37.13 -15.34 -15.38
N ASP A 83 -37.91 -16.21 -16.00
CA ASP A 83 -39.30 -16.47 -15.61
C ASP A 83 -39.31 -17.19 -14.24
N GLY A 84 -39.96 -16.61 -13.23
CA GLY A 84 -40.24 -17.23 -11.91
C GLY A 84 -39.29 -16.85 -10.75
N ASP A 85 -39.62 -17.34 -9.55
CA ASP A 85 -39.14 -16.78 -8.27
C ASP A 85 -37.70 -17.15 -7.83
N TYR A 86 -37.00 -18.07 -8.48
CA TYR A 86 -35.56 -18.33 -8.21
C TYR A 86 -34.89 -19.24 -9.27
N VAL A 87 -33.57 -19.13 -9.37
CA VAL A 87 -32.66 -20.11 -10.00
C VAL A 87 -31.95 -20.83 -8.86
N ASP A 88 -31.77 -22.14 -8.92
CA ASP A 88 -31.23 -22.91 -7.78
C ASP A 88 -29.70 -22.86 -7.75
N GLU A 89 -29.08 -22.92 -8.93
CA GLU A 89 -27.66 -23.23 -9.05
C GLU A 89 -27.03 -22.58 -10.28
N VAL A 90 -25.82 -22.06 -10.11
CA VAL A 90 -24.92 -21.70 -11.21
C VAL A 90 -23.71 -22.61 -11.19
N THR A 91 -23.38 -23.12 -12.37
CA THR A 91 -22.17 -23.92 -12.60
C THR A 91 -21.36 -23.32 -13.73
N ALA A 92 -20.03 -23.49 -13.69
CA ALA A 92 -19.14 -23.03 -14.75
C ALA A 92 -18.12 -24.14 -15.07
N GLY A 93 -17.79 -24.30 -16.35
CA GLY A 93 -16.85 -25.31 -16.85
C GLY A 93 -16.29 -24.96 -18.22
N PHE A 94 -15.08 -25.42 -18.52
CA PHE A 94 -14.51 -25.34 -19.88
C PHE A 94 -14.95 -26.53 -20.73
N SER A 95 -15.00 -26.38 -22.06
CA SER A 95 -15.24 -27.50 -22.97
C SER A 95 -14.22 -28.62 -22.73
N GLY A 96 -14.68 -29.85 -22.51
CA GLY A 96 -13.81 -31.01 -22.27
C GLY A 96 -13.26 -31.13 -20.85
N SER A 97 -13.61 -30.24 -19.92
CA SER A 97 -13.22 -30.35 -18.52
C SER A 97 -14.35 -30.91 -17.64
N THR A 98 -14.04 -31.83 -16.74
CA THR A 98 -14.99 -32.43 -15.78
C THR A 98 -15.18 -31.60 -14.52
N LEU A 99 -14.50 -30.47 -14.38
CA LEU A 99 -14.43 -29.75 -13.11
C LEU A 99 -15.49 -28.66 -12.99
N VAL A 100 -16.66 -29.07 -12.51
CA VAL A 100 -17.81 -28.21 -12.24
C VAL A 100 -17.82 -27.84 -10.76
N ARG A 101 -17.55 -26.58 -10.42
CA ARG A 101 -17.83 -26.08 -9.06
C ARG A 101 -19.20 -25.42 -9.03
N ARG A 102 -20.07 -25.98 -8.18
CA ARG A 102 -21.46 -25.57 -8.01
C ARG A 102 -21.56 -24.41 -7.04
N ARG A 103 -22.40 -23.44 -7.33
CA ARG A 103 -22.75 -22.36 -6.40
C ARG A 103 -24.26 -22.19 -6.35
N GLU A 104 -24.79 -22.25 -5.13
CA GLU A 104 -26.19 -21.93 -4.86
C GLU A 104 -26.41 -20.43 -5.11
N VAL A 105 -27.50 -20.11 -5.80
CA VAL A 105 -27.88 -18.73 -6.10
C VAL A 105 -28.52 -18.13 -4.86
N ARG A 106 -28.03 -16.97 -4.44
CA ARG A 106 -28.69 -16.21 -3.37
C ARG A 106 -29.78 -15.35 -3.98
N VAL A 107 -30.99 -15.46 -3.45
CA VAL A 107 -32.07 -14.53 -3.75
C VAL A 107 -31.90 -13.31 -2.85
N GLN A 108 -31.91 -12.12 -3.44
CA GLN A 108 -31.86 -10.87 -2.69
C GLN A 108 -33.10 -10.05 -3.01
N GLU A 109 -34.00 -9.99 -2.05
CA GLU A 109 -35.11 -9.03 -2.07
C GLU A 109 -34.57 -7.63 -1.85
N TRP A 110 -35.06 -6.70 -2.66
CA TRP A 110 -34.71 -5.29 -2.57
C TRP A 110 -35.80 -4.56 -1.81
N ARG A 111 -35.39 -3.77 -0.81
CA ARG A 111 -36.31 -2.88 -0.10
C ARG A 111 -36.71 -1.72 -1.01
N PRO A 112 -37.88 -1.09 -0.79
CA PRO A 112 -38.36 0.04 -1.60
C PRO A 112 -37.32 1.15 -1.80
N GLU A 113 -36.50 1.44 -0.79
CA GLU A 113 -35.45 2.46 -0.86
C GLU A 113 -34.29 2.08 -1.79
N HIS A 114 -34.02 0.78 -1.96
CA HIS A 114 -33.05 0.29 -2.95
C HIS A 114 -33.59 0.39 -4.37
N VAL A 115 -34.90 0.22 -4.54
CA VAL A 115 -35.58 0.38 -5.83
C VAL A 115 -35.57 1.85 -6.25
N GLU A 116 -35.89 2.76 -5.33
CA GLU A 116 -35.86 4.21 -5.55
C GLU A 116 -34.45 4.71 -5.88
N LEU A 117 -33.45 4.29 -5.10
CA LEU A 117 -32.04 4.60 -5.37
C LEU A 117 -31.58 4.06 -6.73
N SER A 118 -31.98 2.85 -7.10
CA SER A 118 -31.62 2.25 -8.40
C SER A 118 -32.20 3.02 -9.58
N ALA A 119 -33.40 3.58 -9.42
CA ALA A 119 -34.09 4.35 -10.44
C ALA A 119 -33.46 5.74 -10.61
N VAL A 120 -33.15 6.42 -9.50
CA VAL A 120 -32.44 7.72 -9.48
C VAL A 120 -31.03 7.58 -10.06
N VAL A 121 -30.30 6.53 -9.71
CA VAL A 121 -28.96 6.27 -10.24
C VAL A 121 -29.00 5.95 -11.73
N ALA A 122 -29.98 5.15 -12.17
CA ALA A 122 -30.14 4.86 -13.59
C ALA A 122 -30.50 6.11 -14.41
N SER A 123 -31.28 7.06 -13.87
CA SER A 123 -31.61 8.29 -14.62
C SER A 123 -30.44 9.28 -14.75
N GLU A 124 -29.47 9.23 -13.83
CA GLU A 124 -28.37 10.20 -13.71
C GLU A 124 -27.01 9.70 -14.23
N LEU A 125 -26.92 8.44 -14.66
CA LEU A 125 -25.71 7.85 -15.21
C LEU A 125 -25.54 8.21 -16.71
N ASP A 126 -24.40 8.81 -17.08
CA ASP A 126 -23.89 8.79 -18.46
C ASP A 126 -22.79 7.72 -18.62
N ALA A 127 -22.33 7.48 -19.86
CA ALA A 127 -21.32 6.45 -20.15
C ALA A 127 -19.98 6.64 -19.41
N SER A 128 -19.62 7.88 -19.05
CA SER A 128 -18.42 8.20 -18.27
C SER A 128 -18.61 8.03 -16.76
N ALA A 129 -19.85 8.18 -16.26
CA ALA A 129 -20.19 7.97 -14.85
C ALA A 129 -20.25 6.47 -14.47
N VAL A 130 -20.52 5.59 -15.43
CA VAL A 130 -20.52 4.12 -15.25
C VAL A 130 -19.11 3.57 -14.99
N ASP A 131 -18.07 4.22 -15.51
CA ASP A 131 -16.66 3.83 -15.33
C ASP A 131 -16.13 4.07 -13.90
N ALA A 132 -16.88 4.80 -13.08
CA ALA A 132 -16.44 5.35 -11.79
C ALA A 132 -17.02 4.68 -10.52
N LEU A 133 -17.83 3.61 -10.61
CA LEU A 133 -18.82 3.29 -9.56
C LEU A 133 -18.92 1.86 -9.04
N THR A 134 -18.65 1.62 -7.74
CA THR A 134 -18.66 0.28 -7.06
C THR A 134 -18.32 0.07 -5.49
N ARG A 135 -18.74 -1.10 -4.89
CA ARG A 135 -18.99 -1.96 -3.62
C ARG A 135 -20.11 -1.77 -2.56
N ALA A 136 -20.76 -2.79 -1.94
CA ALA A 136 -20.84 -4.26 -2.10
C ALA A 136 -22.29 -4.81 -2.14
N SER A 137 -23.24 -4.25 -1.40
CA SER A 137 -24.69 -4.49 -1.56
C SER A 137 -25.28 -3.48 -2.56
N GLN A 138 -24.90 -2.22 -2.41
CA GLN A 138 -25.14 -1.13 -3.37
C GLN A 138 -24.45 -1.33 -4.71
N LEU A 139 -23.53 -2.28 -4.79
CA LEU A 139 -22.84 -2.61 -6.02
C LEU A 139 -23.53 -3.54 -6.94
N ARG A 140 -24.20 -4.52 -6.33
CA ARG A 140 -25.11 -5.35 -7.07
C ARG A 140 -26.15 -4.39 -7.62
N ILE A 141 -26.69 -3.50 -6.78
CA ILE A 141 -27.61 -2.44 -7.20
C ILE A 141 -27.03 -1.54 -8.32
N LEU A 142 -25.80 -1.03 -8.20
CA LEU A 142 -25.16 -0.15 -9.17
C LEU A 142 -24.77 -0.85 -10.48
N ALA A 143 -24.22 -2.07 -10.42
CA ALA A 143 -23.94 -2.88 -11.59
C ALA A 143 -25.23 -3.33 -12.28
N LEU A 144 -26.27 -3.66 -11.50
CA LEU A 144 -27.62 -3.92 -11.99
C LEU A 144 -28.24 -2.67 -12.64
N SER A 145 -28.13 -1.50 -12.02
CA SER A 145 -28.62 -0.21 -12.52
C SER A 145 -27.90 0.23 -13.80
N ALA A 146 -26.58 0.05 -13.86
CA ALA A 146 -25.79 0.30 -15.08
C ALA A 146 -26.24 -0.64 -16.21
N LEU A 147 -26.42 -1.93 -15.93
CA LEU A 147 -26.91 -2.90 -16.92
C LEU A 147 -28.37 -2.63 -17.36
N VAL A 148 -29.24 -2.18 -16.45
CA VAL A 148 -30.63 -1.77 -16.77
C VAL A 148 -30.67 -0.45 -17.56
N TRP A 149 -29.78 0.51 -17.26
CA TRP A 149 -29.66 1.75 -18.01
C TRP A 149 -29.13 1.53 -19.43
N MET A 150 -28.10 0.70 -19.58
CA MET A 150 -27.56 0.29 -20.88
C MET A 150 -28.62 -0.44 -21.73
N LYS A 151 -29.43 -1.31 -21.10
CA LYS A 151 -30.61 -1.95 -21.72
C LYS A 151 -31.64 -0.93 -22.24
N ARG A 152 -31.78 0.22 -21.59
CA ARG A 152 -32.75 1.27 -21.95
C ARG A 152 -32.21 2.31 -22.93
N ASN A 153 -30.89 2.36 -23.15
CA ASN A 153 -30.23 3.39 -23.97
C ASN A 153 -29.13 2.84 -24.92
N PRO A 154 -29.42 1.80 -25.75
CA PRO A 154 -28.41 1.09 -26.53
C PRO A 154 -27.66 1.93 -27.56
N SER A 155 -28.29 3.00 -28.09
CA SER A 155 -27.71 3.87 -29.12
C SER A 155 -26.63 4.83 -28.61
N LYS A 156 -26.39 4.91 -27.30
CA LYS A 156 -25.43 5.83 -26.67
C LYS A 156 -24.05 5.22 -26.36
N LEU A 157 -23.81 3.96 -26.75
CA LEU A 157 -22.58 3.21 -26.41
C LEU A 157 -21.50 3.22 -27.51
N GLY A 158 -21.44 4.31 -28.29
CA GLY A 158 -20.48 4.46 -29.38
C GLY A 158 -19.04 4.55 -28.87
N SER A 159 -18.25 3.52 -29.17
CA SER A 159 -16.79 3.38 -29.04
C SER A 159 -16.19 3.58 -27.64
N ILE A 160 -16.07 2.50 -26.87
CA ILE A 160 -15.12 2.41 -25.74
C ILE A 160 -14.36 1.09 -25.90
N ASP A 161 -13.37 1.12 -26.80
CA ASP A 161 -12.23 0.21 -26.76
C ASP A 161 -11.06 1.00 -26.14
N ASP A 162 -10.27 0.30 -25.33
CA ASP A 162 -9.11 0.80 -24.57
C ASP A 162 -9.40 1.58 -23.28
N LEU A 163 -9.70 0.88 -22.17
CA LEU A 163 -9.09 1.06 -20.84
C LEU A 163 -9.83 0.29 -19.70
N ARG A 164 -9.20 -0.83 -19.29
CA ARG A 164 -9.05 -1.33 -17.90
C ARG A 164 -10.24 -2.01 -17.17
N ALA A 165 -10.24 -3.33 -17.27
CA ALA A 165 -10.81 -4.23 -16.24
C ALA A 165 -10.11 -4.11 -14.85
N SER A 166 -8.91 -3.52 -14.76
CA SER A 166 -8.23 -3.23 -13.50
C SER A 166 -8.65 -1.90 -12.85
N GLN A 167 -9.07 -0.90 -13.63
CA GLN A 167 -9.71 0.32 -13.12
C GLN A 167 -11.10 0.00 -12.61
N VAL A 168 -11.87 -0.80 -13.35
CA VAL A 168 -13.20 -1.22 -12.88
C VAL A 168 -13.09 -1.88 -11.50
N GLY A 169 -12.02 -2.63 -11.22
CA GLY A 169 -11.63 -3.25 -9.93
C GLY A 169 -11.30 -2.28 -8.78
N GLU A 170 -10.61 -1.18 -9.06
CA GLU A 170 -10.21 -0.16 -8.06
C GLU A 170 -11.25 0.94 -7.91
N ALA A 171 -11.86 1.38 -9.02
CA ALA A 171 -13.17 1.99 -9.03
C ALA A 171 -14.05 1.14 -8.12
N PHE A 172 -14.01 -0.22 -8.31
CA PHE A 172 -14.52 -1.34 -7.46
C PHE A 172 -14.50 -1.10 -5.95
N ARG A 173 -13.42 -0.51 -5.44
CA ARG A 173 -13.20 -0.29 -4.02
C ARG A 173 -13.65 1.10 -3.53
N LYS A 174 -13.85 2.05 -4.43
CA LYS A 174 -14.00 3.48 -4.10
C LYS A 174 -15.44 3.94 -3.89
N SER A 175 -16.41 3.45 -4.66
CA SER A 175 -17.81 3.85 -4.46
C SER A 175 -18.52 3.15 -3.29
N VAL A 176 -17.94 2.08 -2.72
CA VAL A 176 -18.40 1.34 -1.54
C VAL A 176 -18.40 2.27 -0.38
N MET A 177 -17.33 3.04 -0.32
CA MET A 177 -17.08 3.97 0.73
C MET A 177 -17.99 5.17 0.54
N LYS A 178 -18.21 5.65 -0.69
CA LYS A 178 -19.15 6.74 -1.02
C LYS A 178 -20.62 6.39 -0.72
N SER A 179 -21.01 5.12 -0.76
CA SER A 179 -22.37 4.70 -0.47
C SER A 179 -22.54 4.25 1.00
N LEU A 180 -21.44 3.94 1.69
CA LEU A 180 -21.31 3.96 3.16
C LEU A 180 -21.26 5.38 3.74
N SER A 181 -20.94 6.40 2.93
CA SER A 181 -20.84 7.78 3.39
C SER A 181 -22.18 8.47 3.59
N ILE A 182 -23.26 8.05 2.93
CA ILE A 182 -24.60 8.66 3.15
C ILE A 182 -25.09 8.41 4.59
N PRO A 183 -24.98 7.18 5.15
CA PRO A 183 -25.18 6.97 6.59
C PRO A 183 -24.18 7.72 7.47
N LEU A 184 -22.90 7.85 7.09
CA LEU A 184 -21.90 8.60 7.87
C LEU A 184 -22.16 10.13 7.87
N LEU A 185 -22.63 10.68 6.75
CA LEU A 185 -22.91 12.10 6.52
C LEU A 185 -24.24 12.56 7.11
N THR A 186 -25.16 11.62 7.38
CA THR A 186 -26.45 11.91 8.03
C THR A 186 -26.49 11.44 9.49
N ALA A 187 -25.57 10.57 9.91
CA ALA A 187 -25.39 10.21 11.30
C ALA A 187 -24.84 11.40 12.08
N LYS A 188 -25.70 12.01 12.91
CA LYS A 188 -25.23 12.82 14.02
C LYS A 188 -24.45 11.92 14.97
N VAL A 189 -23.16 12.18 15.13
CA VAL A 189 -22.38 11.61 16.22
C VAL A 189 -22.89 12.30 17.49
N PRO A 190 -23.58 11.61 18.41
CA PRO A 190 -24.15 12.26 19.58
C PRO A 190 -23.08 13.04 20.36
N ALA A 191 -23.43 14.19 20.95
CA ALA A 191 -22.47 14.97 21.73
C ALA A 191 -21.87 14.20 22.93
N THR A 192 -22.56 13.14 23.37
CA THR A 192 -22.12 12.19 24.39
C THR A 192 -21.29 11.03 23.85
N HIS A 193 -21.22 10.82 22.53
CA HIS A 193 -20.23 9.94 21.93
C HIS A 193 -18.87 10.61 22.04
N THR A 194 -18.07 10.10 22.96
CA THR A 194 -16.64 10.34 22.99
C THR A 194 -16.06 9.85 21.66
N GLU A 195 -14.95 10.43 21.21
CA GLU A 195 -14.27 9.98 19.99
C GLU A 195 -13.88 8.48 20.02
N GLN A 196 -14.14 7.74 21.11
CA GLN A 196 -13.83 6.31 21.33
C GLN A 196 -14.47 5.36 20.32
N ASP A 197 -15.41 5.81 19.49
CA ASP A 197 -16.02 5.01 18.44
C ASP A 197 -15.07 4.84 17.25
N SER A 198 -14.01 4.03 17.45
CA SER A 198 -12.98 3.76 16.44
C SER A 198 -13.56 3.27 15.12
N ALA A 199 -14.79 2.77 15.11
CA ALA A 199 -15.49 2.33 13.91
C ALA A 199 -15.87 3.49 12.98
N TYR A 200 -16.34 4.63 13.51
CA TYR A 200 -16.69 5.79 12.68
C TYR A 200 -15.44 6.39 12.06
N SER A 201 -14.42 6.71 12.86
CA SER A 201 -13.18 7.31 12.36
C SER A 201 -12.49 6.40 11.34
N LYS A 202 -12.39 5.08 11.61
CA LYS A 202 -11.89 4.09 10.64
C LYS A 202 -12.64 4.16 9.32
N ARG A 203 -13.97 4.18 9.35
CA ARG A 203 -14.78 4.25 8.12
C ARG A 203 -14.62 5.58 7.40
N PHE A 204 -14.50 6.68 8.13
CA PHE A 204 -14.31 8.01 7.57
C PHE A 204 -12.95 8.14 6.88
N ASP A 205 -11.88 7.69 7.52
CA ASP A 205 -10.56 7.72 6.89
C ASP A 205 -10.47 6.77 5.70
N LEU A 206 -11.07 5.56 5.79
CA LEU A 206 -11.19 4.66 4.64
C LEU A 206 -11.95 5.31 3.48
N LEU A 207 -12.93 6.16 3.79
CA LEU A 207 -13.65 6.97 2.80
C LEU A 207 -12.75 8.06 2.22
N GLY A 208 -11.98 8.75 3.04
CA GLY A 208 -11.00 9.73 2.57
C GLY A 208 -9.97 9.13 1.62
N ASP A 209 -9.40 7.98 1.98
CA ASP A 209 -8.47 7.20 1.15
C ASP A 209 -9.11 6.76 -0.18
N ALA A 210 -10.35 6.24 -0.12
CA ALA A 210 -11.11 5.86 -1.31
C ALA A 210 -11.40 7.06 -2.24
N LEU A 211 -11.60 8.24 -1.68
CA LEU A 211 -11.81 9.48 -2.44
C LEU A 211 -10.48 10.15 -2.84
N GLU A 212 -9.33 9.50 -2.61
CA GLU A 212 -8.00 10.02 -2.91
C GLU A 212 -7.81 11.45 -2.39
N HIS A 213 -8.43 11.77 -1.26
CA HIS A 213 -8.35 13.09 -0.65
C HIS A 213 -8.61 14.26 -1.64
N ASN A 214 -9.47 14.06 -2.65
CA ASN A 214 -9.76 15.05 -3.69
C ASN A 214 -10.86 16.06 -3.28
N GLN A 215 -11.41 16.85 -4.22
CA GLN A 215 -12.50 17.81 -3.94
C GLN A 215 -13.74 17.18 -3.29
N SER A 216 -14.04 15.91 -3.62
CA SER A 216 -15.13 15.16 -2.99
C SER A 216 -14.81 14.87 -1.52
N SER A 217 -13.58 14.46 -1.20
CA SER A 217 -13.15 14.25 0.18
C SER A 217 -13.22 15.54 1.01
N ARG A 218 -12.79 16.68 0.43
CA ARG A 218 -12.94 18.00 1.06
C ARG A 218 -14.39 18.33 1.39
N SER A 219 -15.30 18.13 0.43
CA SER A 219 -16.74 18.42 0.63
C SER A 219 -17.34 17.55 1.74
N VAL A 220 -16.96 16.27 1.81
CA VAL A 220 -17.33 15.35 2.89
C VAL A 220 -16.80 15.83 4.24
N CYS A 221 -15.54 16.25 4.33
CA CYS A 221 -14.97 16.78 5.56
C CYS A 221 -15.67 18.05 6.03
N LEU A 222 -15.98 18.98 5.13
CA LEU A 222 -16.70 20.21 5.46
C LEU A 222 -18.14 19.93 5.92
N ALA A 223 -18.83 18.99 5.28
CA ALA A 223 -20.15 18.55 5.69
C ALA A 223 -20.13 17.88 7.08
N ASP A 224 -19.14 17.02 7.34
CA ASP A 224 -18.95 16.40 8.65
C ASP A 224 -18.65 17.45 9.73
N ILE A 225 -17.79 18.43 9.46
CA ILE A 225 -17.50 19.52 10.40
C ILE A 225 -18.78 20.33 10.71
N ALA A 226 -19.58 20.64 9.69
CA ALA A 226 -20.84 21.37 9.88
C ALA A 226 -21.85 20.58 10.74
N LEU A 227 -21.85 19.25 10.65
CA LEU A 227 -22.77 18.38 11.38
C LEU A 227 -22.28 18.00 12.79
N ASN A 228 -21.00 17.65 12.91
CA ASN A 228 -20.41 16.95 14.06
C ASN A 228 -19.30 17.76 14.76
N GLY A 229 -19.01 18.97 14.27
CA GLY A 229 -17.90 19.81 14.73
C GLY A 229 -16.54 19.35 14.21
N GLU A 230 -15.47 20.06 14.57
CA GLU A 230 -14.12 19.64 14.20
C GLU A 230 -13.74 18.31 14.86
N ARG A 231 -13.21 17.39 14.04
CA ARG A 231 -12.76 16.05 14.46
C ARG A 231 -11.39 15.73 13.88
N SER A 232 -10.68 14.80 14.52
CA SER A 232 -9.34 14.39 14.11
C SER A 232 -9.28 13.82 12.68
N TRP A 233 -10.24 12.99 12.29
CA TRP A 233 -10.33 12.41 10.93
C TRP A 233 -10.59 13.48 9.86
N SER A 234 -11.52 14.42 10.11
CA SER A 234 -11.83 15.49 9.16
C SER A 234 -10.64 16.42 8.98
N ASN A 235 -9.93 16.76 10.05
CA ASN A 235 -8.68 17.50 9.96
C ASN A 235 -7.58 16.71 9.23
N THR A 236 -7.41 15.42 9.52
CA THR A 236 -6.41 14.57 8.83
C THR A 236 -6.63 14.53 7.32
N ASN A 237 -7.88 14.31 6.90
CA ASN A 237 -8.24 14.21 5.48
C ASN A 237 -8.20 15.57 4.75
N LEU A 238 -8.58 16.67 5.41
CA LEU A 238 -8.34 18.02 4.89
C LEU A 238 -6.85 18.30 4.74
N GLY A 239 -6.03 17.87 5.70
CA GLY A 239 -4.57 17.92 5.60
C GLY A 239 -4.06 17.22 4.34
N HIS A 240 -4.53 15.99 4.06
CA HIS A 240 -4.17 15.28 2.82
C HIS A 240 -4.60 16.03 1.57
N ASN A 241 -5.81 16.60 1.56
CA ASN A 241 -6.31 17.37 0.41
C ASN A 241 -5.41 18.57 0.11
N HIS A 242 -5.07 19.36 1.13
CA HIS A 242 -4.17 20.50 0.99
C HIS A 242 -2.75 20.06 0.62
N PHE A 243 -2.25 18.97 1.21
CA PHE A 243 -0.92 18.44 0.90
C PHE A 243 -0.79 18.01 -0.56
N GLY A 244 -1.76 17.26 -1.09
CA GLY A 244 -1.77 16.85 -2.51
C GLY A 244 -1.87 18.02 -3.49
N ARG A 245 -2.36 19.18 -3.03
CA ARG A 245 -2.42 20.46 -3.78
C ARG A 245 -1.19 21.34 -3.58
N GLN A 246 -0.18 20.88 -2.84
CA GLN A 246 1.03 21.64 -2.47
C GLN A 246 0.75 22.88 -1.60
N GLU A 247 -0.40 22.92 -0.92
CA GLU A 247 -0.79 23.96 0.03
C GLU A 247 -0.22 23.59 1.42
N ILE A 248 1.11 23.60 1.55
CA ILE A 248 1.83 22.99 2.69
C ILE A 248 1.52 23.68 4.02
N ALA A 249 1.36 25.00 4.03
CA ALA A 249 1.07 25.74 5.25
C ALA A 249 -0.33 25.41 5.81
N GLU A 250 -1.31 25.28 4.93
CA GLU A 250 -2.67 24.86 5.24
C GLU A 250 -2.68 23.40 5.72
N ALA A 251 -1.98 22.51 5.00
CA ALA A 251 -1.84 21.11 5.38
C ALA A 251 -1.25 20.96 6.79
N ASP A 252 -0.18 21.72 7.11
CA ASP A 252 0.42 21.74 8.44
C ASP A 252 -0.60 22.13 9.52
N GLY A 253 -1.40 23.17 9.28
CA GLY A 253 -2.44 23.62 10.20
C GLY A 253 -3.42 22.49 10.53
N PHE A 254 -3.91 21.79 9.51
CA PHE A 254 -4.83 20.68 9.66
C PHE A 254 -4.21 19.47 10.36
N TYR A 255 -2.99 19.06 10.01
CA TYR A 255 -2.34 17.93 10.69
C TYR A 255 -2.03 18.24 12.17
N LEU A 256 -1.58 19.46 12.47
CA LEU A 256 -1.33 19.88 13.85
C LEU A 256 -2.63 19.95 14.66
N GLN A 257 -3.73 20.39 14.06
CA GLN A 257 -5.05 20.38 14.69
C GLN A 257 -5.54 18.94 14.92
N ALA A 258 -5.38 18.04 13.94
CA ALA A 258 -5.71 16.63 14.11
C ALA A 258 -4.93 16.00 15.27
N ALA A 259 -3.61 16.25 15.36
CA ALA A 259 -2.77 15.77 16.44
C ALA A 259 -3.23 16.29 17.81
N ARG A 260 -3.59 17.57 17.91
CA ARG A 260 -4.13 18.19 19.15
C ARG A 260 -5.45 17.55 19.58
N LEU A 261 -6.37 17.30 18.65
CA LEU A 261 -7.65 16.66 18.95
C LEU A 261 -7.43 15.23 19.46
N LEU A 262 -6.65 14.43 18.74
CA LEU A 262 -6.30 13.07 19.15
C LEU A 262 -5.65 13.05 20.54
N GLN A 263 -4.76 14.00 20.82
CA GLN A 263 -4.12 14.12 22.13
C GLN A 263 -5.12 14.48 23.23
N ARG A 264 -5.96 15.50 22.99
CA ARG A 264 -6.97 15.95 23.97
C ARG A 264 -7.91 14.82 24.39
N HIS A 265 -8.20 13.90 23.47
CA HIS A 265 -9.14 12.81 23.68
C HIS A 265 -8.47 11.46 24.00
N GLY A 266 -7.14 11.40 24.12
CA GLY A 266 -6.41 10.18 24.45
C GLY A 266 -6.52 9.10 23.38
N GLN A 267 -6.50 9.50 22.10
CA GLN A 267 -6.83 8.63 20.98
C GLN A 267 -5.64 8.28 20.11
N ARG A 268 -5.80 7.19 19.35
CA ARG A 268 -4.89 6.84 18.26
C ARG A 268 -5.61 6.96 16.93
N ASN A 269 -4.88 7.49 15.96
CA ASN A 269 -5.30 7.43 14.57
C ASN A 269 -5.26 5.97 14.09
N ILE A 270 -5.89 5.69 12.97
CA ILE A 270 -5.75 4.38 12.34
C ILE A 270 -4.34 4.21 11.78
N HIS A 271 -3.89 2.96 11.67
CA HIS A 271 -2.48 2.64 11.47
C HIS A 271 -1.79 3.43 10.35
N TYR A 272 -2.43 3.65 9.21
CA TYR A 272 -1.83 4.34 8.08
C TYR A 272 -1.83 5.87 8.18
N ASN A 273 -2.49 6.49 9.18
CA ASN A 273 -2.48 7.94 9.42
C ASN A 273 -1.69 8.32 10.70
N ASN A 274 -0.91 7.38 11.24
CA ASN A 274 -0.14 7.61 12.46
C ASN A 274 0.94 8.70 12.33
N GLY A 275 1.36 9.03 11.11
CA GLY A 275 2.28 10.14 10.85
C GLY A 275 1.79 11.49 11.38
N VAL A 276 0.48 11.67 11.59
CA VAL A 276 -0.09 12.89 12.20
C VAL A 276 0.55 13.23 13.54
N PHE A 277 0.86 12.25 14.39
CA PHE A 277 1.41 12.50 15.73
C PHE A 277 2.83 13.06 15.70
N THR A 278 3.58 12.64 14.69
CA THR A 278 5.00 12.96 14.52
C THR A 278 5.18 14.11 13.52
N TRP A 279 4.09 14.56 12.89
CA TRP A 279 4.05 15.69 11.98
C TRP A 279 4.39 17.00 12.68
N ARG A 280 5.28 17.77 12.07
CA ARG A 280 5.62 19.13 12.51
C ARG A 280 5.50 20.08 11.33
N SER A 281 5.33 21.38 11.63
CA SER A 281 5.17 22.37 10.57
C SER A 281 6.43 22.45 9.71
N HIS A 282 6.27 22.89 8.47
CA HIS A 282 7.34 23.19 7.55
C HIS A 282 8.31 24.23 8.12
N ALA A 283 7.81 25.21 8.89
CA ALA A 283 8.66 26.16 9.61
C ALA A 283 9.55 25.47 10.65
N PHE A 284 8.99 24.54 11.43
CA PHE A 284 9.77 23.71 12.35
C PHE A 284 10.80 22.87 11.60
N SER A 285 10.40 22.22 10.50
CA SER A 285 11.29 21.44 9.64
C SER A 285 12.47 22.27 9.10
N LYS A 286 12.22 23.49 8.62
CA LYS A 286 13.30 24.40 8.20
C LYS A 286 14.23 24.78 9.35
N ALA A 287 13.69 25.02 10.54
CA ALA A 287 14.48 25.42 11.70
C ALA A 287 15.42 24.30 12.20
N ILE A 288 15.07 23.03 11.97
CA ILE A 288 15.93 21.90 12.33
C ILE A 288 16.95 21.54 11.25
N GLU A 289 16.75 22.03 10.02
CA GLU A 289 17.72 21.83 8.96
C GLU A 289 19.02 22.57 9.32
N GLY A 290 20.15 21.85 9.28
CA GLY A 290 21.43 22.41 9.70
C GLY A 290 21.67 22.43 11.21
N LEU A 291 20.71 21.96 12.03
CA LEU A 291 21.02 21.50 13.38
C LEU A 291 21.88 20.24 13.27
N HIS A 292 23.17 20.46 13.08
CA HIS A 292 24.20 19.44 13.13
C HIS A 292 24.37 19.02 14.59
N ASP A 293 23.61 18.02 14.98
CA ASP A 293 23.88 17.34 16.22
C ASP A 293 25.19 16.54 16.05
N SER A 294 26.11 16.70 17.01
CA SER A 294 27.29 15.85 17.10
C SER A 294 26.79 14.40 17.06
N PRO A 295 27.26 13.56 16.12
CA PRO A 295 26.83 12.17 16.07
C PRO A 295 27.06 11.59 17.47
N LYS A 296 26.00 11.06 18.09
CA LYS A 296 26.16 10.22 19.27
C LYS A 296 27.26 9.21 18.91
N SER A 297 28.32 9.15 19.72
CA SER A 297 29.47 8.30 19.43
C SER A 297 28.99 6.85 19.36
N ILE A 298 28.76 6.36 18.14
CA ILE A 298 28.61 4.93 17.89
C ILE A 298 30.01 4.37 17.71
N THR A 299 30.30 3.27 18.40
CA THR A 299 31.54 2.53 18.15
C THR A 299 31.41 1.91 16.78
N LEU A 300 32.25 2.36 15.86
CA LEU A 300 32.33 1.84 14.50
C LEU A 300 33.49 0.85 14.43
N PRO A 301 33.35 -0.21 13.62
CA PRO A 301 34.43 -1.15 13.39
C PRO A 301 35.60 -0.47 12.68
N ASP A 302 36.79 -1.05 12.77
CA ASP A 302 37.93 -0.56 12.02
C ASP A 302 37.71 -0.73 10.51
N LEU A 303 38.24 0.22 9.74
CA LEU A 303 38.28 0.13 8.28
C LEU A 303 39.49 -0.73 7.89
N ASP A 304 39.24 -1.78 7.13
CA ASP A 304 40.29 -2.53 6.44
C ASP A 304 40.28 -2.24 4.93
N PRO A 305 41.42 -2.38 4.23
CA PRO A 305 41.52 -2.10 2.80
C PRO A 305 40.64 -2.99 1.92
N SER A 306 40.19 -4.16 2.40
CA SER A 306 39.34 -5.05 1.59
C SER A 306 37.96 -4.45 1.34
N LEU A 307 37.52 -3.50 2.18
CA LEU A 307 36.24 -2.80 2.04
C LEU A 307 36.22 -1.84 0.84
N ASP A 308 37.38 -1.43 0.33
CA ASP A 308 37.46 -0.48 -0.78
C ASP A 308 36.85 -1.04 -2.08
N ARG A 309 36.83 -2.37 -2.24
CA ARG A 309 36.22 -3.07 -3.38
C ARG A 309 34.71 -2.93 -3.45
N ALA A 310 34.05 -2.70 -2.31
CA ALA A 310 32.62 -2.51 -2.28
C ALA A 310 32.22 -1.16 -2.89
N SER A 311 31.10 -1.17 -3.61
CA SER A 311 30.55 0.00 -4.28
C SER A 311 29.47 0.70 -3.44
N LEU A 312 28.86 0.00 -2.48
CA LEU A 312 27.82 0.53 -1.59
C LEU A 312 27.84 -0.12 -0.21
N VAL A 313 27.12 0.47 0.74
CA VAL A 313 26.75 -0.17 2.01
C VAL A 313 25.26 -0.47 2.04
N HIS A 314 24.91 -1.73 2.31
CA HIS A 314 23.55 -2.11 2.67
C HIS A 314 23.42 -1.99 4.19
N LEU A 315 22.71 -0.95 4.64
CA LEU A 315 22.56 -0.59 6.04
C LEU A 315 21.24 -1.11 6.60
N LEU A 316 21.36 -1.92 7.64
CA LEU A 316 20.26 -2.47 8.43
C LEU A 316 20.27 -1.89 9.85
N GLY A 317 19.09 -1.75 10.45
CA GLY A 317 18.94 -1.33 11.84
C GLY A 317 17.77 -2.02 12.51
N CYS A 318 17.99 -2.60 13.68
CA CYS A 318 16.95 -3.33 14.42
C CYS A 318 17.27 -3.48 15.92
N ASP A 319 16.32 -4.05 16.67
CA ASP A 319 16.57 -4.58 18.01
C ASP A 319 17.01 -6.06 17.94
N ASP A 320 17.40 -6.63 19.08
CA ASP A 320 17.79 -8.03 19.22
C ASP A 320 16.72 -9.02 18.74
N SER A 321 15.44 -8.78 19.07
CA SER A 321 14.35 -9.70 18.72
C SER A 321 14.11 -9.75 17.22
N TYR A 322 14.20 -8.62 16.54
CA TYR A 322 14.04 -8.52 15.09
C TYR A 322 15.26 -9.09 14.36
N PHE A 323 16.47 -8.87 14.89
CA PHE A 323 17.68 -9.49 14.34
C PHE A 323 17.56 -11.02 14.35
N LYS A 324 17.20 -11.62 15.49
CA LYS A 324 17.04 -13.07 15.60
C LYS A 324 16.02 -13.67 14.62
N LYS A 325 15.03 -12.88 14.20
CA LYS A 325 13.98 -13.32 13.26
C LYS A 325 14.40 -13.18 11.80
N TYR A 326 15.10 -12.12 11.44
CA TYR A 326 15.29 -11.74 10.03
C TYR A 326 16.73 -11.40 9.64
N GLY A 327 17.59 -11.08 10.61
CA GLY A 327 18.94 -10.56 10.39
C GLY A 327 19.79 -11.47 9.51
N ASN A 328 19.87 -12.76 9.84
CA ASN A 328 20.66 -13.72 9.05
C ASN A 328 20.16 -13.85 7.60
N MET A 329 18.84 -13.90 7.38
CA MET A 329 18.28 -13.99 6.03
C MET A 329 18.57 -12.73 5.21
N CYS A 330 18.46 -11.55 5.83
CA CYS A 330 18.76 -10.29 5.16
C CYS A 330 20.25 -10.18 4.79
N ILE A 331 21.16 -10.53 5.73
CA ILE A 331 22.60 -10.59 5.46
C ILE A 331 22.88 -11.57 4.32
N TYR A 332 22.38 -12.80 4.41
CA TYR A 332 22.62 -13.84 3.42
C TYR A 332 22.13 -13.44 2.02
N SER A 333 20.88 -12.97 1.90
CA SER A 333 20.33 -12.57 0.59
C SER A 333 21.09 -11.40 -0.03
N SER A 334 21.56 -10.46 0.81
CA SER A 334 22.43 -9.37 0.39
C SER A 334 23.78 -9.87 -0.14
N LEU A 335 24.40 -10.82 0.54
CA LEU A 335 25.68 -11.40 0.11
C LEU A 335 25.53 -12.24 -1.15
N ARG A 336 24.47 -13.05 -1.26
CA ARG A 336 24.15 -13.83 -2.46
C ARG A 336 23.94 -12.95 -3.70
N SER A 337 23.56 -11.69 -3.49
CA SER A 337 23.37 -10.70 -4.54
C SER A 337 24.67 -10.03 -5.00
N GLY A 338 25.84 -10.51 -4.58
CA GLY A 338 27.14 -10.01 -5.04
C GLY A 338 28.02 -9.58 -3.87
N PRO A 339 28.73 -10.52 -3.22
CA PRO A 339 29.43 -10.24 -1.96
C PRO A 339 30.61 -9.28 -2.12
N ALA A 340 31.15 -9.16 -3.35
CA ALA A 340 32.23 -8.24 -3.68
C ALA A 340 31.78 -6.77 -3.85
N HIS A 341 30.48 -6.52 -4.02
CA HIS A 341 29.96 -5.17 -4.33
C HIS A 341 29.37 -4.44 -3.13
N VAL A 342 29.14 -5.14 -2.01
CA VAL A 342 28.36 -4.64 -0.88
C VAL A 342 29.12 -4.82 0.43
N ILE A 343 29.10 -3.78 1.27
CA ILE A 343 29.32 -3.92 2.70
C ILE A 343 27.94 -4.08 3.33
N VAL A 344 27.69 -5.19 4.02
CA VAL A 344 26.46 -5.33 4.82
C VAL A 344 26.77 -4.80 6.21
N HIS A 345 26.23 -3.63 6.55
CA HIS A 345 26.37 -3.06 7.90
C HIS A 345 25.10 -3.26 8.70
N VAL A 346 25.20 -3.91 9.86
CA VAL A 346 24.07 -4.12 10.78
C VAL A 346 24.26 -3.32 12.05
N HIS A 347 23.31 -2.44 12.37
CA HIS A 347 23.27 -1.79 13.67
C HIS A 347 22.19 -2.42 14.56
N VAL A 348 22.57 -2.93 15.73
CA VAL A 348 21.64 -3.58 16.67
C VAL A 348 21.57 -2.81 17.99
N CYS A 349 20.36 -2.46 18.42
CA CYS A 349 20.12 -1.91 19.75
C CYS A 349 19.87 -3.04 20.75
N ASN A 350 20.54 -2.99 21.90
CA ASN A 350 20.42 -3.96 22.99
C ASN A 350 20.63 -5.43 22.55
N PRO A 351 21.71 -5.78 21.81
CA PRO A 351 21.94 -7.15 21.37
C PRO A 351 22.22 -8.09 22.55
N SER A 352 21.69 -9.31 22.49
CA SER A 352 22.06 -10.40 23.40
C SER A 352 23.43 -10.99 23.03
N GLY A 353 24.02 -11.79 23.92
CA GLY A 353 25.26 -12.52 23.64
C GLY A 353 25.18 -13.40 22.38
N ASP A 354 24.04 -14.07 22.15
CA ASP A 354 23.83 -14.90 20.95
C ASP A 354 23.89 -14.07 19.66
N THR A 355 23.22 -12.91 19.64
CA THR A 355 23.23 -11.98 18.50
C THR A 355 24.64 -11.45 18.24
N LEU A 356 25.39 -11.10 19.29
CA LEU A 356 26.79 -10.69 19.16
C LEU A 356 27.65 -11.81 18.58
N THR A 357 27.50 -13.04 19.08
CA THR A 357 28.23 -14.22 18.56
C THR A 357 27.99 -14.44 17.07
N ILE A 358 26.74 -14.27 16.62
CA ILE A 358 26.39 -14.38 15.20
C ILE A 358 27.01 -13.25 14.38
N LEU A 359 26.92 -12.00 14.84
CA LEU A 359 27.48 -10.84 14.14
C LEU A 359 29.01 -10.88 14.07
N GLU A 360 29.67 -11.30 15.15
CA GLU A 360 31.12 -11.54 15.20
C GLU A 360 31.52 -12.66 14.26
N GLY A 361 30.75 -13.75 14.22
CA GLY A 361 30.93 -14.83 13.25
C GLY A 361 30.90 -14.31 11.81
N TRP A 362 29.91 -13.47 11.47
CA TRP A 362 29.83 -12.87 10.14
C TRP A 362 30.98 -11.90 9.85
N ALA A 363 31.38 -11.10 10.83
CA ALA A 363 32.46 -10.12 10.68
C ALA A 363 33.85 -10.76 10.52
N ASN A 364 34.05 -11.96 11.09
CA ASN A 364 35.30 -12.71 11.04
C ASN A 364 35.48 -13.52 9.75
N ARG A 365 34.48 -13.57 8.87
CA ARG A 365 34.61 -14.21 7.56
C ARG A 365 35.42 -13.35 6.58
N GLU A 366 36.38 -13.96 5.90
CA GLU A 366 37.23 -13.27 4.92
C GLU A 366 36.59 -13.17 3.52
N ASP A 367 35.64 -14.04 3.20
CA ASP A 367 34.99 -14.14 1.89
C ASP A 367 33.83 -13.14 1.70
N VAL A 368 33.45 -12.42 2.77
CA VAL A 368 32.31 -11.49 2.78
C VAL A 368 32.66 -10.19 3.51
N MET A 369 31.91 -9.12 3.26
CA MET A 369 32.12 -7.81 3.90
C MET A 369 30.95 -7.48 4.83
N VAL A 370 30.84 -8.20 5.95
CA VAL A 370 29.82 -7.93 6.98
C VAL A 370 30.46 -7.15 8.12
N ARG A 371 29.85 -6.03 8.49
CA ARG A 371 30.28 -5.19 9.61
C ARG A 371 29.09 -4.91 10.50
N PHE A 372 29.33 -4.62 11.77
CA PHE A 372 28.25 -4.28 12.67
C PHE A 372 28.67 -3.21 13.66
N SER A 373 27.67 -2.58 14.23
CA SER A 373 27.79 -1.71 15.39
C SER A 373 26.60 -1.95 16.31
N PHE A 374 26.71 -1.54 17.56
CA PHE A 374 25.61 -1.69 18.51
C PHE A 374 25.63 -0.56 19.53
N GLU A 375 24.51 -0.43 20.24
CA GLU A 375 24.44 0.37 21.45
C GLU A 375 23.60 -0.34 22.50
N TYR A 376 23.89 -0.03 23.77
CA TYR A 376 23.02 -0.37 24.89
C TYR A 376 22.24 0.87 25.31
N ARG A 377 20.93 0.69 25.48
CA ARG A 377 20.00 1.71 25.93
C ARG A 377 19.07 1.14 26.97
N ASP A 378 18.81 1.95 27.99
CA ASP A 378 17.78 1.68 28.98
C ASP A 378 16.44 1.42 28.26
N GLU A 379 15.80 0.28 28.56
CA GLU A 379 14.52 -0.11 27.98
C GLU A 379 13.45 0.95 28.21
N SER A 380 13.48 1.64 29.36
CA SER A 380 12.58 2.75 29.68
C SER A 380 12.76 3.96 28.77
N LEU A 381 13.92 4.09 28.12
CA LEU A 381 14.25 5.14 27.17
C LEU A 381 14.00 4.70 25.72
N THR A 382 14.01 3.40 25.42
CA THR A 382 13.64 2.88 24.11
C THR A 382 12.13 2.89 23.87
N SER A 383 11.71 2.94 22.61
CA SER A 383 10.32 2.83 22.19
C SER A 383 10.26 2.13 20.84
N VAL A 384 9.08 1.61 20.47
CA VAL A 384 8.89 0.98 19.16
C VAL A 384 9.37 1.87 17.99
N PRO A 385 9.00 3.17 17.90
CA PRO A 385 9.53 4.03 16.83
C PRO A 385 11.02 4.34 16.95
N TYR A 386 11.65 4.19 18.12
CA TYR A 386 13.12 4.24 18.21
C TYR A 386 13.73 3.13 17.35
N TYR A 387 13.24 1.90 17.51
CA TYR A 387 13.77 0.75 16.78
C TYR A 387 13.51 0.83 15.27
N THR A 388 12.33 1.32 14.85
CA THR A 388 12.06 1.49 13.41
C THR A 388 12.91 2.58 12.77
N THR A 389 13.29 3.62 13.51
CA THR A 389 14.08 4.74 12.99
C THR A 389 15.60 4.54 13.11
N LEU A 390 16.04 3.49 13.80
CA LEU A 390 17.42 3.27 14.20
C LEU A 390 18.41 3.33 13.02
N ARG A 391 18.07 2.69 11.90
CA ARG A 391 18.88 2.71 10.68
C ARG A 391 19.13 4.12 10.15
N PHE A 392 18.15 5.02 10.25
CA PHE A 392 18.30 6.41 9.82
C PHE A 392 19.06 7.26 10.84
N LEU A 393 18.99 6.93 12.13
CA LEU A 393 19.75 7.61 13.18
C LEU A 393 21.27 7.41 13.04
N VAL A 394 21.69 6.22 12.57
CA VAL A 394 23.11 5.87 12.36
C VAL A 394 23.60 6.13 10.94
N ALA A 395 22.71 6.20 9.95
CA ALA A 395 23.06 6.38 8.54
C ALA A 395 24.06 7.52 8.25
N PRO A 396 23.97 8.73 8.86
CA PRO A 396 24.96 9.78 8.63
C PRO A 396 26.39 9.39 9.06
N ALA A 397 26.52 8.66 10.17
CA ALA A 397 27.81 8.20 10.66
C ALA A 397 28.35 7.07 9.78
N ILE A 398 27.49 6.12 9.39
CA ILE A 398 27.84 5.01 8.49
C ILE A 398 28.30 5.51 7.11
N MET A 399 27.56 6.43 6.49
CA MET A 399 27.93 7.00 5.20
C MET A 399 29.30 7.69 5.26
N ARG A 400 29.55 8.48 6.31
CA ARG A 400 30.86 9.13 6.50
C ARG A 400 31.99 8.15 6.76
N HIS A 401 31.73 7.11 7.56
CA HIS A 401 32.73 6.14 7.95
C HIS A 401 33.22 5.30 6.77
N TYR A 402 32.29 4.72 5.99
CA TYR A 402 32.68 3.93 4.82
C TYR A 402 32.99 4.78 3.59
N ASN A 403 32.52 6.03 3.56
CA ASN A 403 32.62 6.92 2.40
C ASN A 403 32.04 6.30 1.12
N LYS A 404 30.90 5.60 1.24
CA LYS A 404 30.18 4.91 0.15
C LYS A 404 28.70 5.31 0.16
N PRO A 405 27.98 5.22 -0.98
CA PRO A 405 26.52 5.37 -1.00
C PRO A 405 25.83 4.32 -0.12
N LEU A 406 24.63 4.65 0.37
CA LEU A 406 23.85 3.76 1.23
C LEU A 406 22.60 3.25 0.52
N VAL A 407 22.36 1.95 0.63
CA VAL A 407 21.03 1.36 0.52
C VAL A 407 20.56 1.05 1.94
N ILE A 408 19.45 1.64 2.35
CA ILE A 408 18.88 1.48 3.69
C ILE A 408 17.60 0.65 3.56
N SER A 409 17.46 -0.42 4.33
CA SER A 409 16.26 -1.26 4.29
C SER A 409 15.76 -1.68 5.67
N ASP A 410 14.49 -2.11 5.75
CA ASP A 410 14.03 -2.89 6.88
C ASP A 410 14.77 -4.24 6.91
N VAL A 411 15.08 -4.75 8.11
CA VAL A 411 15.78 -6.04 8.26
C VAL A 411 14.93 -7.24 7.83
N ASP A 412 13.61 -7.08 7.66
CA ASP A 412 12.69 -8.10 7.17
C ASP A 412 12.48 -8.06 5.65
N MET A 413 13.43 -7.47 4.93
CA MET A 413 13.49 -7.45 3.47
C MET A 413 14.49 -8.46 2.93
N VAL A 414 14.23 -8.98 1.73
CA VAL A 414 15.13 -9.89 1.00
C VAL A 414 15.65 -9.20 -0.25
N VAL A 415 16.96 -9.25 -0.46
CA VAL A 415 17.58 -8.77 -1.70
C VAL A 415 17.35 -9.81 -2.80
N ASN A 416 16.76 -9.38 -3.92
CA ASN A 416 16.34 -10.27 -5.00
C ASN A 416 16.99 -9.94 -6.35
N GLN A 417 17.96 -9.05 -6.38
CA GLN A 417 18.72 -8.67 -7.58
C GLN A 417 20.20 -8.48 -7.26
N PRO A 418 21.10 -8.78 -8.21
CA PRO A 418 22.50 -8.43 -8.06
C PRO A 418 22.71 -6.95 -7.74
N TRP A 419 23.67 -6.65 -6.85
CA TRP A 419 24.00 -5.29 -6.47
C TRP A 419 24.60 -4.48 -7.62
N ALA A 420 25.31 -5.13 -8.54
CA ALA A 420 25.83 -4.49 -9.75
C ALA A 420 24.67 -3.96 -10.62
N ASP A 421 23.71 -4.80 -10.96
CA ASP A 421 22.51 -4.45 -11.74
C ASP A 421 21.67 -3.38 -11.01
N THR A 422 21.56 -3.49 -9.69
CA THR A 422 20.87 -2.51 -8.85
C THR A 422 21.54 -1.13 -8.96
N LEU A 423 22.86 -1.06 -8.85
CA LEU A 423 23.60 0.19 -8.97
C LEU A 423 23.52 0.78 -10.36
N GLU A 424 23.61 -0.05 -11.41
CA GLU A 424 23.42 0.36 -12.79
C GLU A 424 22.03 0.96 -12.99
N ALA A 425 20.99 0.29 -12.49
CA ALA A 425 19.61 0.74 -12.59
C ALA A 425 19.31 1.99 -11.76
N ILE A 426 20.04 2.23 -10.66
CA ILE A 426 19.97 3.48 -9.88
C ILE A 426 20.64 4.63 -10.63
N GLY A 427 21.77 4.36 -11.29
CA GLY A 427 22.51 5.33 -12.09
C GLY A 427 23.03 6.51 -11.26
N GLU A 428 22.94 7.71 -11.82
CA GLU A 428 23.41 8.96 -11.19
C GLU A 428 22.40 9.60 -10.23
N ALA A 429 21.50 8.81 -9.64
CA ALA A 429 20.51 9.36 -8.72
C ALA A 429 21.17 9.93 -7.45
N ASP A 430 20.67 11.07 -6.97
CA ASP A 430 21.10 11.61 -5.68
C ASP A 430 20.48 10.81 -4.52
N ALA A 431 19.24 10.36 -4.72
CA ALA A 431 18.46 9.58 -3.79
C ALA A 431 17.48 8.65 -4.53
N GLY A 432 16.95 7.67 -3.82
CA GLY A 432 15.90 6.80 -4.34
C GLY A 432 14.94 6.34 -3.25
N TYR A 433 13.66 6.28 -3.58
CA TYR A 433 12.63 5.69 -2.73
C TYR A 433 11.49 5.11 -3.57
N ILE A 434 10.63 4.29 -2.98
CA ILE A 434 9.47 3.71 -3.67
C ILE A 434 8.35 4.75 -3.72
N SER A 435 7.93 5.12 -4.93
CA SER A 435 6.75 5.97 -5.17
C SER A 435 5.56 5.15 -5.67
N GLY A 436 4.36 5.71 -5.54
CA GLY A 436 3.13 5.20 -6.15
C GLY A 436 3.15 5.21 -7.69
N SER A 437 3.97 6.08 -8.30
CA SER A 437 4.13 6.17 -9.75
C SER A 437 4.79 4.92 -10.35
N THR A 438 4.52 4.68 -11.63
CA THR A 438 5.21 3.70 -12.48
C THR A 438 6.42 4.29 -13.22
N ASP A 439 6.60 5.61 -13.15
CA ASP A 439 7.72 6.30 -13.79
C ASP A 439 9.03 5.90 -13.11
N GLU A 440 10.10 5.81 -13.90
CA GLU A 440 11.42 5.44 -13.37
C GLU A 440 12.05 6.55 -12.52
N TRP A 441 11.75 7.80 -12.85
CA TRP A 441 12.23 8.98 -12.14
C TRP A 441 11.05 9.64 -11.45
N ILE A 442 11.28 10.09 -10.22
CA ILE A 442 10.27 10.81 -9.46
C ILE A 442 10.41 12.30 -9.81
N THR A 443 9.57 12.77 -10.72
CA THR A 443 9.49 14.17 -11.14
C THR A 443 8.45 14.96 -10.35
N GLU A 444 7.47 14.28 -9.77
CA GLU A 444 6.42 14.87 -8.94
C GLU A 444 6.39 14.19 -7.57
N HIS A 445 6.51 14.99 -6.50
CA HIS A 445 6.44 14.48 -5.13
C HIS A 445 5.06 14.66 -4.50
N TYR A 446 4.10 15.25 -5.22
CA TYR A 446 2.75 15.55 -4.75
C TYR A 446 1.74 15.19 -5.83
N GLY A 447 0.56 14.76 -5.42
CA GLY A 447 -0.57 14.54 -6.30
C GLY A 447 -1.83 14.20 -5.51
N PRO A 448 -3.01 14.20 -6.16
CA PRO A 448 -4.25 13.70 -5.55
C PRO A 448 -4.02 12.30 -4.96
N GLY A 449 -4.53 12.06 -3.76
CA GLY A 449 -4.39 10.79 -3.05
C GLY A 449 -3.06 10.58 -2.34
N THR A 450 -2.09 11.48 -2.51
CA THR A 450 -0.79 11.37 -1.84
C THR A 450 -0.89 11.79 -0.39
N ARG A 451 -0.45 10.92 0.53
CA ARG A 451 -0.26 11.26 1.93
C ARG A 451 1.21 11.61 2.17
N PRO A 452 1.51 12.51 3.12
CA PRO A 452 2.89 12.87 3.38
C PRO A 452 3.77 11.66 3.73
N TRP A 453 3.26 10.76 4.56
CA TRP A 453 3.98 9.56 5.01
C TRP A 453 3.86 8.36 4.05
N ASP A 454 3.46 8.55 2.78
CA ASP A 454 3.51 7.49 1.76
C ASP A 454 4.93 7.18 1.26
N VAL A 455 5.93 7.95 1.70
CA VAL A 455 7.34 7.62 1.45
C VAL A 455 7.67 6.31 2.16
N ALA A 456 7.90 5.25 1.38
CA ALA A 456 8.16 3.92 1.92
C ALA A 456 9.54 3.87 2.59
N ALA A 457 9.58 3.84 3.92
CA ALA A 457 10.82 3.80 4.70
C ALA A 457 11.56 2.46 4.60
N GLY A 458 10.91 1.39 4.13
CA GLY A 458 11.48 0.04 4.10
C GLY A 458 12.57 -0.17 3.06
N THR A 459 12.74 0.76 2.11
CA THR A 459 13.82 0.70 1.13
C THR A 459 14.15 2.08 0.58
N MET A 460 15.38 2.51 0.76
CA MET A 460 15.86 3.80 0.28
C MET A 460 17.29 3.72 -0.21
N TYR A 461 17.64 4.62 -1.13
CA TYR A 461 18.99 4.83 -1.63
C TYR A 461 19.41 6.27 -1.40
N PHE A 462 20.67 6.48 -1.01
CA PHE A 462 21.28 7.80 -0.92
C PHE A 462 22.71 7.74 -1.46
N SER A 463 22.99 8.59 -2.44
CA SER A 463 24.35 8.82 -2.91
C SER A 463 25.22 9.40 -1.79
N ASN A 464 26.54 9.17 -1.84
CA ASN A 464 27.50 9.81 -0.94
C ASN A 464 27.89 11.23 -1.46
N SER A 465 26.90 11.97 -1.95
CA SER A 465 27.03 13.38 -2.35
C SER A 465 26.77 14.30 -1.15
N ASP A 466 27.06 15.58 -1.30
CA ASP A 466 26.68 16.59 -0.29
C ASP A 466 25.16 16.61 -0.07
N LEU A 467 24.37 16.37 -1.11
CA LEU A 467 22.91 16.31 -1.03
C LEU A 467 22.45 15.09 -0.22
N GLY A 468 22.98 13.89 -0.50
CA GLY A 468 22.67 12.68 0.25
C GLY A 468 23.08 12.78 1.72
N ARG A 469 24.26 13.35 2.01
CA ARG A 469 24.73 13.62 3.36
C ARG A 469 23.84 14.62 4.11
N ARG A 470 23.46 15.72 3.46
CA ARG A 470 22.54 16.73 4.02
C ARG A 470 21.17 16.11 4.31
N PHE A 471 20.65 15.28 3.40
CA PHE A 471 19.36 14.60 3.59
C PHE A 471 19.38 13.68 4.80
N LEU A 472 20.37 12.78 4.89
CA LEU A 472 20.47 11.85 6.02
C LEU A 472 20.70 12.59 7.34
N GLY A 473 21.51 13.66 7.32
CA GLY A 473 21.70 14.54 8.47
C GLY A 473 20.38 15.14 8.94
N TYR A 474 19.60 15.70 8.02
CA TYR A 474 18.27 16.24 8.29
C TYR A 474 17.34 15.19 8.90
N VAL A 475 17.23 14.01 8.28
CA VAL A 475 16.33 12.93 8.73
C VAL A 475 16.70 12.49 10.15
N ALA A 476 17.99 12.28 10.43
CA ALA A 476 18.46 11.92 11.76
C ALA A 476 18.14 13.00 12.80
N SER A 477 18.36 14.28 12.48
CA SER A 477 18.02 15.41 13.35
C SER A 477 16.51 15.48 13.62
N TYR A 478 15.66 15.36 12.59
CA TYR A 478 14.20 15.33 12.75
C TYR A 478 13.77 14.22 13.69
N ILE A 479 14.24 12.99 13.47
CA ILE A 479 13.89 11.84 14.30
C ILE A 479 14.31 12.10 15.75
N ARG A 480 15.56 12.53 16.00
CA ARG A 480 16.03 12.80 17.36
C ARG A 480 15.16 13.84 18.06
N THR A 481 14.89 14.97 17.41
CA THR A 481 14.08 16.03 17.99
C THR A 481 12.65 15.56 18.25
N VAL A 482 12.05 14.75 17.38
CA VAL A 482 10.70 14.22 17.62
C VAL A 482 10.68 13.22 18.79
N LEU A 483 11.73 12.43 18.94
CA LEU A 483 11.83 11.43 20.01
C LEU A 483 12.14 12.03 21.39
N THR A 484 12.57 13.30 21.49
CA THR A 484 12.72 13.99 22.78
C THR A 484 11.40 14.51 23.35
N PHE A 485 10.31 14.47 22.58
CA PHE A 485 9.04 14.97 23.07
C PHE A 485 8.47 14.10 24.21
N PRO A 486 7.71 14.70 25.16
CA PRO A 486 7.36 14.04 26.42
C PRO A 486 6.61 12.71 26.26
N LYS A 487 7.14 11.69 26.93
CA LYS A 487 6.63 10.30 26.92
C LYS A 487 5.26 10.09 27.59
N GLN A 488 4.71 11.10 28.25
CA GLN A 488 3.51 10.97 29.10
C GLN A 488 2.20 10.82 28.31
N THR A 489 2.29 10.78 26.98
CA THR A 489 1.15 11.01 26.10
C THR A 489 0.89 9.87 25.12
N GLU A 490 1.65 8.77 25.22
CA GLU A 490 1.64 7.54 24.40
C GLU A 490 1.64 7.69 22.86
N TRP A 491 1.45 8.89 22.31
CA TRP A 491 1.33 9.11 20.87
C TRP A 491 2.64 8.94 20.10
N TYR A 492 3.76 9.12 20.80
CA TYR A 492 5.12 8.84 20.30
C TYR A 492 5.43 7.34 20.28
N LEU A 493 4.51 6.44 20.66
CA LEU A 493 4.66 4.99 20.50
C LEU A 493 4.22 4.50 19.11
N ASN A 494 3.73 5.40 18.25
CA ASN A 494 3.19 5.04 16.95
C ASN A 494 4.27 4.98 15.86
N TRP A 495 4.05 4.07 14.91
CA TRP A 495 4.87 3.93 13.68
C TRP A 495 4.73 5.16 12.78
N GLY A 496 5.78 5.46 12.01
CA GLY A 496 5.78 6.52 10.98
C GLY A 496 6.62 7.76 11.29
N VAL A 497 7.39 7.79 12.39
CA VAL A 497 8.38 8.87 12.64
C VAL A 497 9.36 8.97 11.48
N ASP A 498 9.88 7.83 11.03
CA ASP A 498 10.75 7.69 9.87
C ASP A 498 10.07 8.19 8.60
N GLN A 499 8.88 7.70 8.25
CA GLN A 499 8.18 8.11 7.04
C GLN A 499 7.89 9.62 6.99
N VAL A 500 7.54 10.22 8.13
CA VAL A 500 7.38 11.68 8.24
C VAL A 500 8.71 12.41 8.11
N ALA A 501 9.77 11.94 8.78
CA ALA A 501 11.11 12.53 8.67
C ALA A 501 11.61 12.51 7.22
N LEU A 502 11.43 11.38 6.54
CA LEU A 502 11.78 11.18 5.14
C LEU A 502 10.99 12.11 4.24
N ARG A 503 9.67 12.22 4.42
CA ARG A 503 8.85 13.16 3.65
C ARG A 503 9.31 14.59 3.82
N LYS A 504 9.54 15.04 5.05
CA LYS A 504 10.01 16.39 5.30
C LYS A 504 11.41 16.59 4.71
N GLY A 505 12.25 15.56 4.69
CA GLY A 505 13.53 15.58 3.98
C GLY A 505 13.35 15.77 2.47
N VAL A 506 12.35 15.12 1.86
CA VAL A 506 12.03 15.31 0.44
C VAL A 506 11.61 16.77 0.19
N ASP A 507 10.75 17.33 1.05
CA ASP A 507 10.24 18.70 0.94
C ASP A 507 11.35 19.76 1.10
N ILE A 508 12.27 19.55 2.05
CA ILE A 508 13.24 20.56 2.48
C ILE A 508 14.57 20.42 1.74
N VAL A 509 15.05 19.18 1.55
CA VAL A 509 16.40 18.91 1.06
C VAL A 509 16.40 18.48 -0.41
N LEU A 510 15.59 17.48 -0.81
CA LEU A 510 15.67 16.94 -2.17
C LEU A 510 15.05 17.86 -3.21
N HIS A 511 13.91 18.51 -2.92
CA HIS A 511 13.16 19.45 -3.77
C HIS A 511 13.20 19.18 -5.31
N PRO A 512 12.07 19.00 -6.03
CA PRO A 512 12.04 18.37 -7.37
C PRO A 512 13.01 18.94 -8.44
N ASN A 513 13.39 20.21 -8.34
CA ASN A 513 14.30 20.87 -9.27
C ASN A 513 15.80 20.77 -8.90
N ALA A 514 16.13 20.12 -7.78
CA ALA A 514 17.48 20.11 -7.19
C ALA A 514 18.07 18.70 -7.03
N ALA A 515 17.28 17.63 -7.17
CA ALA A 515 17.74 16.25 -7.02
C ALA A 515 17.23 15.34 -8.14
N LYS A 516 18.10 14.45 -8.63
CA LYS A 516 17.69 13.30 -9.44
C LYS A 516 17.22 12.19 -8.50
N VAL A 517 15.91 11.93 -8.46
CA VAL A 517 15.34 10.93 -7.56
C VAL A 517 14.85 9.70 -8.33
N ARG A 518 15.43 8.53 -8.05
CA ARG A 518 15.03 7.27 -8.69
C ARG A 518 13.83 6.64 -7.98
N ASN A 519 12.86 6.16 -8.74
CA ASN A 519 11.76 5.36 -8.21
C ASN A 519 12.23 3.92 -8.02
N LEU A 520 12.51 3.51 -6.78
CA LEU A 520 13.03 2.17 -6.50
C LEU A 520 12.03 1.04 -6.80
N ARG A 521 10.75 1.39 -7.05
CA ARG A 521 9.76 0.42 -7.55
C ARG A 521 10.15 -0.18 -8.90
N THR A 522 10.75 0.62 -9.79
CA THR A 522 11.14 0.18 -11.13
C THR A 522 12.43 -0.63 -11.11
N VAL A 523 13.30 -0.38 -10.13
CA VAL A 523 14.54 -1.13 -9.91
C VAL A 523 14.25 -2.58 -9.49
N ARG A 524 13.26 -2.82 -8.62
CA ARG A 524 12.87 -4.15 -8.09
C ARG A 524 13.99 -4.86 -7.30
N MET A 525 14.84 -4.07 -6.62
CA MET A 525 16.00 -4.50 -5.83
C MET A 525 15.68 -5.37 -4.60
N LEU A 526 14.57 -5.06 -3.91
CA LEU A 526 14.13 -5.81 -2.73
C LEU A 526 12.74 -6.39 -2.92
N ARG A 527 12.57 -7.60 -2.37
CA ARG A 527 11.27 -8.21 -2.14
C ARG A 527 10.97 -8.17 -0.65
N GLY A 528 9.98 -7.36 -0.28
CA GLY A 528 9.39 -7.41 1.06
C GLY A 528 8.22 -8.39 1.10
N PRO A 529 7.90 -8.94 2.28
CA PRO A 529 6.57 -9.50 2.51
C PRO A 529 5.55 -8.37 2.33
N LEU A 530 4.58 -8.56 1.44
CA LEU A 530 3.49 -7.60 1.26
C LEU A 530 2.75 -7.49 2.60
N MET A 531 2.86 -6.36 3.29
CA MET A 531 2.33 -6.13 4.65
C MET A 531 0.85 -6.53 4.81
N HIS A 532 0.07 -6.50 3.73
CA HIS A 532 -1.36 -6.83 3.69
C HIS A 532 -1.68 -8.25 3.18
N MET A 533 -0.70 -9.02 2.65
CA MET A 533 -0.92 -10.37 2.11
C MET A 533 -0.32 -11.50 2.95
N GLY A 534 0.30 -11.19 4.10
CA GLY A 534 1.13 -12.17 4.82
C GLY A 534 2.50 -12.35 4.16
N GLY A 535 3.40 -13.11 4.78
CA GLY A 535 4.75 -13.33 4.27
C GLY A 535 5.86 -13.16 5.31
N LYS A 536 5.65 -12.35 6.36
CA LYS A 536 6.67 -12.16 7.42
C LYS A 536 6.93 -13.44 8.19
N ALA A 537 5.87 -14.19 8.51
CA ALA A 537 5.97 -15.44 9.23
C ALA A 537 6.61 -16.55 8.37
N GLU A 538 6.33 -16.55 7.07
CA GLU A 538 6.96 -17.42 6.09
C GLU A 538 8.46 -17.08 5.98
N LEU A 539 8.81 -15.81 5.77
CA LEU A 539 10.19 -15.35 5.70
C LEU A 539 10.99 -15.69 6.96
N ALA A 540 10.40 -15.50 8.15
CA ALA A 540 11.03 -15.86 9.42
C ALA A 540 11.32 -17.36 9.58
N ARG A 541 10.67 -18.21 8.77
CA ARG A 541 10.87 -19.67 8.76
C ARG A 541 11.75 -20.14 7.61
N GLU A 542 12.05 -19.27 6.65
CA GLU A 542 12.94 -19.63 5.55
C GLU A 542 14.35 -19.87 6.11
N PRO A 543 14.96 -21.03 5.85
CA PRO A 543 16.30 -21.30 6.33
C PRO A 543 17.31 -20.37 5.64
N ALA A 544 18.14 -19.70 6.44
CA ALA A 544 19.26 -18.90 5.96
C ALA A 544 20.55 -19.44 6.60
N PRO A 545 21.61 -19.69 5.82
CA PRO A 545 22.87 -20.14 6.38
C PRO A 545 23.44 -19.06 7.30
N GLY A 546 23.96 -19.49 8.44
CA GLY A 546 24.68 -18.68 9.40
C GLY A 546 26.14 -18.47 9.00
N PRO A 547 26.90 -17.73 9.82
CA PRO A 547 28.28 -17.37 9.53
C PRO A 547 29.25 -18.55 9.49
N TRP A 548 28.88 -19.69 10.06
CA TRP A 548 29.72 -20.90 10.14
C TRP A 548 29.42 -21.92 9.05
N GLU A 549 28.43 -21.64 8.18
CA GLU A 549 27.95 -22.57 7.16
C GLU A 549 28.52 -22.20 5.78
N GLU A 550 28.45 -23.15 4.85
CA GLU A 550 28.78 -22.91 3.44
C GLU A 550 27.68 -22.07 2.78
N LEU A 551 28.08 -20.97 2.12
CA LEU A 551 27.14 -19.97 1.63
C LEU A 551 26.73 -20.18 0.16
N GLY A 552 27.52 -20.93 -0.62
CA GLY A 552 27.27 -21.16 -2.05
C GLY A 552 27.20 -19.87 -2.87
N LEU A 553 28.10 -18.90 -2.61
CA LEU A 553 28.10 -17.58 -3.25
C LEU A 553 28.78 -17.54 -4.63
N SER A 554 29.15 -18.71 -5.18
CA SER A 554 29.90 -18.86 -6.43
C SER A 554 29.06 -18.60 -7.67
#